data_AF-A0A1Q5J241-F1
#
_entry.id   AF-A0A1Q5J241-F1
#
_cell.length_a   1.000
_cell.length_b   1.000
_cell.length_c   1.000
_cell.angle_alpha   90.00
_cell.angle_beta   90.00
_cell.angle_gamma   90.00
#
_symmetry.space_group_name_H-M   'P 1'
#
loop_
_entity.id
_entity.type
_entity.pdbx_description
1 polymer ?
#
loop_
_entity_poly.entity_id
_entity_poly.type
_entity_poly.pdbx_seq_one_letter_code
_entity_poly.pdbx_strand_id
1 'polypeptide(L)'
;MTSSNNPPILSGSRAPELTPREDDADAAPRETSVRSFTAHGDDGLTVALQGEIDHHSAGPLRLLLASARRLGYRSLILDTSLVTFADSALLRILRDWTDHGCRLRLTGVTPAMERLRAAAWGCPSTCRRHAHIGRGKARQGA
;
A
#
# COMPACT_ATOMS: atom_id res chain seq x y z
N MET A 1 -37.45 48.21 26.70
CA MET A 1 -37.40 49.16 25.56
C MET A 1 -36.34 50.21 25.87
N THR A 2 -35.60 50.63 24.82
CA THR A 2 -34.57 51.69 24.77
C THR A 2 -33.17 51.30 25.28
N SER A 3 -32.03 51.67 24.68
CA SER A 3 -31.50 51.80 23.30
C SER A 3 -30.15 52.53 23.47
N SER A 4 -29.14 52.14 22.69
CA SER A 4 -27.88 52.88 22.43
C SER A 4 -26.92 53.02 23.65
N ASN A 5 -25.61 53.14 23.51
CA ASN A 5 -24.88 53.85 22.46
C ASN A 5 -23.41 53.40 22.46
N ASN A 6 -22.81 53.20 21.28
CA ASN A 6 -21.37 53.02 21.10
C ASN A 6 -20.72 54.38 20.76
N PRO A 7 -19.54 54.74 21.29
CA PRO A 7 -18.70 55.78 20.70
C PRO A 7 -17.48 55.21 19.95
N PRO A 8 -16.84 55.98 19.05
CA PRO A 8 -16.19 55.41 17.87
C PRO A 8 -14.68 55.76 17.74
N ILE A 9 -14.08 55.30 16.63
CA ILE A 9 -12.93 55.88 15.88
C ILE A 9 -11.48 55.44 16.25
N LEU A 10 -11.00 54.49 15.42
CA LEU A 10 -9.84 54.52 14.51
C LEU A 10 -8.37 54.55 15.01
N SER A 11 -7.65 53.62 14.38
CA SER A 11 -6.29 53.73 13.81
C SER A 11 -5.08 53.44 14.70
N GLY A 12 -4.66 52.18 14.67
CA GLY A 12 -3.27 51.75 14.82
C GLY A 12 -2.91 50.83 13.67
N SER A 13 -2.37 51.40 12.59
CA SER A 13 -1.84 50.67 11.44
C SER A 13 -0.59 49.89 11.85
N ARG A 14 -0.55 48.57 11.61
CA ARG A 14 0.72 47.84 11.50
C ARG A 14 0.57 46.69 10.52
N ALA A 15 1.47 46.69 9.54
CA ALA A 15 1.51 45.84 8.36
C ALA A 15 1.36 44.34 8.68
N PRO A 16 0.78 43.54 7.75
CA PRO A 16 0.89 42.10 7.80
C PRO A 16 2.33 41.73 7.43
N GLU A 17 3.17 41.47 8.44
CA GLU A 17 4.46 40.84 8.21
C GLU A 17 4.20 39.37 7.89
N LEU A 18 4.66 39.00 6.69
CA LEU A 18 4.62 37.66 6.11
C LEU A 18 5.10 36.61 7.11
N THR A 19 4.21 35.71 7.48
CA THR A 19 4.52 34.28 7.38
C THR A 19 3.35 33.65 6.62
N PRO A 20 3.58 32.97 5.48
CA PRO A 20 2.66 31.92 5.08
C PRO A 20 2.60 31.00 6.29
N ARG A 21 1.43 30.94 6.92
CA ARG A 21 1.15 29.88 7.88
C ARG A 21 1.33 28.61 7.06
N GLU A 22 2.46 27.94 7.27
CA GLU A 22 2.67 26.56 6.87
C GLU A 22 1.58 25.77 7.58
N ASP A 23 0.40 25.78 6.97
CA ASP A 23 -0.68 24.84 7.17
C ASP A 23 -0.22 23.49 6.57
N ASP A 24 0.99 23.06 6.96
CA ASP A 24 1.59 21.76 6.65
C ASP A 24 1.03 20.70 7.62
N ALA A 25 -0.26 20.80 7.92
CA ALA A 25 -1.02 19.87 8.71
C ALA A 25 -2.26 19.33 7.97
N ASP A 26 -2.31 19.51 6.64
CA ASP A 26 -3.25 18.82 5.75
C ASP A 26 -2.51 17.96 4.71
N ALA A 27 -1.59 17.11 5.19
CA ALA A 27 -0.97 16.06 4.38
C ALA A 27 -1.40 14.69 4.92
N ALA A 28 -2.69 14.37 4.80
CA ALA A 28 -3.15 12.99 5.00
C ALA A 28 -3.54 12.32 3.67
N PRO A 29 -2.59 11.90 2.82
CA PRO A 29 -2.84 10.78 1.92
C PRO A 29 -2.29 9.50 2.56
N ARG A 30 -2.90 9.07 3.67
CA ARG A 30 -2.58 7.76 4.28
C ARG A 30 -3.73 6.78 4.14
N GLU A 31 -4.22 6.62 2.93
CA GLU A 31 -4.96 5.40 2.58
C GLU A 31 -4.89 5.26 1.06
N THR A 32 -3.95 4.46 0.58
CA THR A 32 -3.91 4.14 -0.84
C THR A 32 -3.86 2.65 -1.02
N SER A 33 -4.68 2.14 -1.95
CA SER A 33 -4.93 0.71 -2.06
C SER A 33 -5.03 0.28 -3.51
N VAL A 34 -5.90 0.91 -4.30
CA VAL A 34 -5.99 0.65 -5.75
C VAL A 34 -5.72 1.96 -6.48
N ARG A 35 -4.62 2.01 -7.23
CA ARG A 35 -4.21 3.16 -8.03
C ARG A 35 -4.94 3.18 -9.37
N SER A 36 -4.96 2.03 -10.04
CA SER A 36 -5.66 1.86 -11.30
C SER A 36 -5.99 0.38 -11.53
N PHE A 37 -6.94 0.13 -12.42
CA PHE A 37 -7.22 -1.20 -12.92
C PHE A 37 -7.48 -1.13 -14.42
N THR A 38 -7.18 -2.20 -15.13
CA THR A 38 -7.40 -2.28 -16.57
C THR A 38 -7.75 -3.71 -16.93
N ALA A 39 -8.91 -3.90 -17.55
CA ALA A 39 -9.30 -5.17 -18.12
C ALA A 39 -8.59 -5.37 -19.47
N HIS A 40 -8.13 -6.59 -19.74
CA HIS A 40 -7.46 -6.94 -20.99
C HIS A 40 -7.93 -8.31 -21.47
N GLY A 41 -8.27 -8.41 -22.77
CA GLY A 41 -8.89 -9.61 -23.32
C GLY A 41 -10.23 -9.93 -22.68
N ASP A 42 -10.65 -11.20 -22.74
CA ASP A 42 -11.94 -11.64 -22.22
C ASP A 42 -11.91 -12.00 -20.72
N ASP A 43 -10.75 -12.42 -20.17
CA ASP A 43 -10.66 -12.93 -18.78
C ASP A 43 -9.54 -12.29 -17.93
N GLY A 44 -8.82 -11.31 -18.48
CA GLY A 44 -7.66 -10.68 -17.84
C GLY A 44 -7.97 -9.37 -17.14
N LEU A 45 -7.41 -9.19 -15.94
CA LEU A 45 -7.47 -7.97 -15.15
C LEU A 45 -6.07 -7.61 -14.64
N THR A 46 -5.60 -6.40 -14.92
CA THR A 46 -4.42 -5.81 -14.29
C THR A 46 -4.87 -4.81 -13.23
N VAL A 47 -4.30 -4.89 -12.03
CA VAL A 47 -4.57 -3.95 -10.93
C VAL A 47 -3.24 -3.40 -10.43
N ALA A 48 -3.07 -2.09 -10.50
CA ALA A 48 -1.93 -1.41 -9.92
C ALA A 48 -2.27 -0.93 -8.52
N LEU A 49 -1.42 -1.30 -7.56
CA LEU A 49 -1.54 -0.93 -6.16
C LEU A 49 -0.48 0.12 -5.82
N GLN A 50 -0.77 0.97 -4.84
CA GLN A 50 0.20 1.94 -4.32
C GLN A 50 -0.01 2.12 -2.81
N GLY A 51 1.07 2.45 -2.09
CA GLY A 51 1.07 2.74 -0.66
C GLY A 51 0.86 1.53 0.23
N GLU A 52 -0.02 1.66 1.22
CA GLU A 52 -0.16 0.71 2.33
C GLU A 52 -1.43 -0.13 2.20
N ILE A 53 -1.27 -1.45 2.26
CA ILE A 53 -2.38 -2.41 2.11
C ILE A 53 -2.53 -3.23 3.38
N ASP A 54 -3.47 -2.83 4.22
CA ASP A 54 -3.77 -3.47 5.48
C ASP A 54 -5.27 -3.83 5.59
N HIS A 55 -5.69 -4.22 6.79
CA HIS A 55 -7.07 -4.57 7.05
C HIS A 55 -8.07 -3.48 6.66
N HIS A 56 -7.74 -2.21 6.95
CA HIS A 56 -8.58 -1.03 6.77
C HIS A 56 -8.60 -0.61 5.30
N SER A 57 -7.43 -0.55 4.67
CA SER A 57 -7.30 -0.03 3.31
C SER A 57 -7.68 -1.06 2.24
N ALA A 58 -7.69 -2.37 2.55
CA ALA A 58 -7.94 -3.39 1.53
C ALA A 58 -9.42 -3.55 1.10
N GLY A 59 -10.34 -2.73 1.63
CA GLY A 59 -11.78 -2.75 1.28
C GLY A 59 -12.07 -2.60 -0.22
N PRO A 60 -11.58 -1.53 -0.89
CA PRO A 60 -11.77 -1.33 -2.32
C PRO A 60 -11.22 -2.48 -3.18
N LEU A 61 -10.06 -3.03 -2.82
CA LEU A 61 -9.47 -4.16 -3.54
C LEU A 61 -10.34 -5.43 -3.42
N ARG A 62 -10.90 -5.71 -2.23
CA ARG A 62 -11.84 -6.82 -2.02
C ARG A 62 -13.05 -6.70 -2.94
N LEU A 63 -13.68 -5.52 -2.96
CA LEU A 63 -14.87 -5.27 -3.75
C LEU A 63 -14.58 -5.39 -5.26
N LEU A 64 -13.45 -4.83 -5.71
CA LEU A 64 -13.01 -4.89 -7.10
C LEU A 64 -12.84 -6.35 -7.55
N LEU A 65 -12.10 -7.16 -6.79
CA LEU A 65 -11.84 -8.54 -7.16
C LEU A 65 -13.09 -9.42 -7.05
N ALA A 66 -13.95 -9.22 -6.05
CA ALA A 66 -15.24 -9.90 -5.98
C ALA A 66 -16.11 -9.59 -7.21
N SER A 67 -16.16 -8.32 -7.62
CA SER A 67 -16.89 -7.90 -8.82
C SER A 67 -16.29 -8.49 -10.08
N ALA A 68 -14.96 -8.44 -10.23
CA ALA A 68 -14.28 -9.02 -11.38
C ALA A 68 -14.55 -10.52 -11.53
N ARG A 69 -14.56 -11.26 -10.42
CA ARG A 69 -14.89 -12.70 -10.45
C ARG A 69 -16.32 -12.95 -10.94
N ARG A 70 -17.29 -12.16 -10.49
CA ARG A 70 -18.69 -12.24 -10.94
C ARG A 70 -18.83 -11.90 -12.42
N LEU A 71 -18.00 -10.99 -12.93
CA LEU A 71 -17.95 -10.60 -14.34
C LEU A 71 -17.20 -11.61 -15.24
N GLY A 72 -16.59 -12.66 -14.68
CA GLY A 72 -15.94 -13.71 -15.46
C GLY A 72 -14.42 -13.59 -15.57
N TYR A 73 -13.80 -12.56 -14.99
CA TYR A 73 -12.34 -12.46 -14.96
C TYR A 73 -11.73 -13.61 -14.14
N ARG A 74 -10.71 -14.26 -14.69
CA ARG A 74 -10.02 -15.42 -14.10
C ARG A 74 -8.52 -15.25 -14.01
N SER A 75 -7.96 -14.24 -14.68
CA SER A 75 -6.52 -13.97 -14.66
C SER A 75 -6.26 -12.58 -14.07
N LEU A 76 -5.52 -12.51 -12.98
CA LEU A 76 -5.16 -11.26 -12.30
C LEU A 76 -3.65 -11.01 -12.37
N ILE A 77 -3.27 -9.85 -12.89
CA ILE A 77 -1.93 -9.29 -12.75
C ILE A 77 -1.99 -8.19 -11.70
N LEU A 78 -1.23 -8.33 -10.63
CA LEU A 78 -1.16 -7.36 -9.56
C LEU A 78 0.20 -6.67 -9.58
N ASP A 79 0.20 -5.39 -9.93
CA ASP A 79 1.39 -4.55 -9.88
C ASP A 79 1.57 -3.97 -8.48
N THR A 80 2.62 -4.43 -7.79
CA THR A 80 2.96 -4.02 -6.43
C THR A 80 4.13 -3.03 -6.39
N SER A 81 4.57 -2.50 -7.54
CA SER A 81 5.79 -1.67 -7.63
C SER A 81 5.81 -0.47 -6.68
N LEU A 82 4.64 0.10 -6.39
CA LEU A 82 4.49 1.28 -5.53
C LEU A 82 3.93 0.93 -4.15
N VAL A 83 3.89 -0.35 -3.77
CA VAL A 83 3.41 -0.80 -2.46
C VAL A 83 4.55 -0.67 -1.44
N THR A 84 4.33 0.18 -0.44
CA THR A 84 5.28 0.44 0.65
C THR A 84 5.07 -0.51 1.82
N PHE A 85 3.84 -0.96 2.06
CA PHE A 85 3.50 -1.89 3.14
C PHE A 85 2.34 -2.81 2.74
N ALA A 86 2.39 -4.07 3.20
CA ALA A 86 1.30 -5.01 3.04
C ALA A 86 1.26 -6.02 4.21
N ASP A 87 0.05 -6.35 4.68
CA ASP A 87 -0.17 -7.31 5.76
C ASP A 87 -0.94 -8.58 5.30
N SER A 88 -1.26 -9.44 6.27
CA SER A 88 -2.11 -10.62 6.13
C SER A 88 -3.46 -10.39 5.43
N ALA A 89 -4.03 -9.19 5.49
CA ALA A 89 -5.26 -8.82 4.81
C ALA A 89 -5.13 -8.90 3.30
N LEU A 90 -4.00 -8.45 2.73
CA LEU A 90 -3.72 -8.61 1.30
C LEU A 90 -3.59 -10.08 0.96
N LEU A 91 -2.85 -10.85 1.76
CA LEU A 91 -2.70 -12.30 1.54
C LEU A 91 -4.05 -13.02 1.53
N ARG A 92 -4.97 -12.66 2.43
CA ARG A 92 -6.30 -13.26 2.48
C ARG A 92 -7.10 -13.01 1.21
N ILE A 93 -6.96 -11.82 0.62
CA ILE A 93 -7.62 -11.46 -0.65
C ILE A 93 -7.03 -12.25 -1.82
N LEU A 94 -5.71 -12.33 -1.88
CA LEU A 94 -5.01 -13.05 -2.95
C LEU A 94 -5.26 -14.55 -2.87
N ARG A 95 -5.30 -15.10 -1.65
CA ARG A 95 -5.65 -16.49 -1.40
C ARG A 95 -7.09 -16.79 -1.80
N ASP A 96 -8.05 -15.95 -1.41
CA ASP A 96 -9.44 -16.08 -1.85
C ASP A 96 -9.54 -16.13 -3.38
N TRP A 97 -8.85 -15.23 -4.08
CA TRP A 97 -8.79 -15.25 -5.55
C TRP A 97 -8.29 -16.59 -6.10
N THR A 98 -7.18 -17.11 -5.58
CA THR A 98 -6.59 -18.37 -6.05
C THR A 98 -7.39 -19.61 -5.63
N ASP A 99 -8.01 -19.61 -4.45
CA ASP A 99 -8.83 -20.71 -3.94
C ASP A 99 -10.09 -20.90 -4.81
N HIS A 100 -10.51 -19.84 -5.50
CA HIS A 100 -11.55 -19.89 -6.53
C HIS A 100 -11.06 -20.29 -7.93
N GLY A 101 -9.85 -20.86 -8.03
CA GLY A 101 -9.27 -21.37 -9.29
C GLY A 101 -8.82 -20.27 -10.25
N CYS A 102 -8.75 -19.01 -9.80
CA CYS A 102 -8.29 -17.91 -10.62
C CYS A 102 -6.76 -17.81 -10.58
N ARG A 103 -6.15 -17.45 -11.72
CA ARG A 103 -4.70 -17.26 -11.85
C ARG A 103 -4.30 -15.91 -11.27
N LEU A 104 -3.18 -15.88 -10.55
CA LEU A 104 -2.59 -14.69 -9.98
C LEU A 104 -1.13 -14.57 -10.41
N ARG A 105 -0.74 -13.39 -10.88
CA ARG A 105 0.65 -13.03 -11.16
C ARG A 105 0.98 -11.71 -10.47
N LEU A 106 2.07 -11.70 -9.69
CA LEU A 106 2.59 -10.47 -9.08
C LEU A 106 3.68 -9.89 -9.98
N THR A 107 3.66 -8.57 -10.18
CA THR A 107 4.71 -7.80 -10.86
C THR A 107 5.21 -6.69 -9.95
N GLY A 108 6.46 -6.25 -10.13
CA GLY A 108 7.01 -5.20 -9.27
C GLY A 108 7.09 -5.60 -7.80
N VAL A 109 7.50 -6.85 -7.52
CA VAL A 109 7.50 -7.40 -6.17
C VAL A 109 8.51 -6.63 -5.31
N THR A 110 8.00 -5.87 -4.34
CA THR A 110 8.85 -5.15 -3.38
C THR A 110 9.37 -6.10 -2.30
N PRO A 111 10.46 -5.77 -1.58
CA PRO A 111 10.98 -6.61 -0.49
C PRO A 111 9.96 -6.88 0.63
N ALA A 112 9.02 -5.96 0.85
CA ALA A 112 7.89 -6.17 1.76
C ALA A 112 6.97 -7.28 1.25
N MET A 113 6.60 -7.22 -0.04
CA MET A 113 5.75 -8.22 -0.68
C MET A 113 6.44 -9.59 -0.79
N GLU A 114 7.76 -9.61 -0.99
CA GLU A 114 8.53 -10.86 -1.02
C GLU A 114 8.55 -11.55 0.35
N ARG A 115 8.77 -10.79 1.44
CA ARG A 115 8.67 -11.32 2.81
C ARG A 115 7.28 -11.85 3.12
N LEU A 116 6.24 -11.09 2.75
CA LEU A 116 4.85 -11.47 2.96
C LEU A 116 4.48 -12.74 2.18
N ARG A 117 4.89 -12.82 0.91
CA ARG A 117 4.70 -14.01 0.08
C ARG A 117 5.44 -15.23 0.64
N ALA A 118 6.68 -15.04 1.11
CA ALA A 118 7.45 -16.10 1.73
C ALA A 118 6.79 -16.64 3.02
N ALA A 119 6.14 -15.77 3.79
CA ALA A 119 5.39 -16.17 4.97
C ALA A 119 4.10 -16.96 4.63
N ALA A 120 3.42 -16.61 3.53
CA ALA A 120 2.13 -17.23 3.18
C ALA A 120 2.24 -18.52 2.37
N TRP A 121 3.14 -18.54 1.38
CA TRP A 121 3.27 -19.64 0.41
C TRP A 121 4.64 -20.34 0.48
N GLY A 122 5.47 -19.97 1.46
CA GLY A 122 6.83 -20.45 1.59
C GLY A 122 7.82 -19.66 0.72
N CYS A 123 9.09 -19.78 1.08
CA CYS A 123 10.17 -19.10 0.37
C CYS A 123 10.26 -19.65 -1.06
N PRO A 124 10.33 -18.79 -2.10
CA PRO A 124 10.66 -19.27 -3.44
C PRO A 124 12.01 -20.00 -3.38
N SER A 125 12.11 -21.14 -4.06
CA SER A 125 13.30 -22.01 -4.11
C SER A 125 14.59 -21.30 -4.59
N THR A 126 14.49 -20.04 -5.02
CA THR A 126 15.59 -19.17 -5.44
C THR A 126 16.36 -18.55 -4.27
N CYS A 127 15.80 -18.47 -3.06
CA CYS A 127 16.54 -18.03 -1.87
C CYS A 127 17.36 -19.20 -1.31
N ARG A 128 18.36 -19.64 -2.08
CA ARG A 128 19.42 -20.48 -1.55
C ARG A 128 20.23 -19.59 -0.58
N ARG A 129 19.86 -19.61 0.70
CA ARG A 129 20.63 -18.95 1.77
C ARG A 129 22.08 -19.41 1.62
N HIS A 130 22.97 -18.50 1.22
CA HIS A 130 24.40 -18.67 1.46
C HIS A 130 24.58 -18.69 2.98
N ALA A 131 24.53 -19.89 3.55
CA ALA A 131 25.01 -20.14 4.89
C ALA A 131 26.49 -19.72 4.88
N HIS A 132 26.79 -18.69 5.65
CA HIS A 132 28.14 -18.22 5.89
C HIS A 132 28.96 -19.39 6.46
N ILE A 133 29.82 -20.01 5.64
CA ILE A 133 30.83 -20.95 6.14
C ILE A 133 31.71 -20.16 7.10
N GLY A 134 31.50 -20.38 8.40
CA GLY A 134 32.38 -19.92 9.45
C GLY A 134 33.74 -20.57 9.25
N ARG A 135 34.72 -19.79 8.81
CA ARG A 135 36.13 -20.18 8.74
C ARG A 135 36.62 -20.44 10.17
N GLY A 136 36.68 -21.72 10.54
CA GLY A 136 37.17 -22.17 11.84
C GLY A 136 38.56 -21.61 12.13
N LYS A 137 38.73 -21.01 13.32
CA LYS A 137 40.04 -20.63 13.83
C LYS A 137 40.74 -21.90 14.32
N ALA A 138 41.72 -22.39 13.55
CA ALA A 138 42.71 -23.32 14.05
C ALA A 138 43.71 -22.52 14.91
N ARG A 139 43.63 -22.72 16.23
CA ARG A 139 44.69 -22.39 17.19
C ARG A 139 45.46 -23.66 17.53
N GLN A 140 46.77 -23.48 17.76
CA GLN A 140 47.75 -24.38 18.42
C GLN A 140 48.25 -25.57 17.57
N GLY A 141 49.54 -25.87 17.51
CA GLY A 141 50.71 -25.30 18.19
C GLY A 141 51.99 -26.00 17.72
N ALA A 142 53.13 -25.36 17.96
CA ALA A 142 54.45 -25.94 18.14
C ALA A 142 55.31 -24.91 18.88
#